data_AF-A0A7C7GNV6-F1
#
_entry.id   AF-A0A7C7GNV6-F1
#
_cell.length_a   1.000
_cell.length_b   1.000
_cell.length_c   1.000
_cell.angle_alpha   90.00
_cell.angle_beta   90.00
_cell.angle_gamma   90.00
#
_symmetry.space_group_name_H-M   'P 1'
#
loop_
_entity.id
_entity.type
_entity.pdbx_description
1 polymer ?
#
loop_
_entity_poly.entity_id
_entity_poly.type
_entity_poly.pdbx_seq_one_letter_code
_entity_poly.pdbx_strand_id
1 'polypeptide(L)'
;MRTLKTHVALLVISSCLLSCAPKIPFTQSIRDEHNLKDADLKALQFYNSHDIVLNRAEKSDAEQETVEGTLTIKTGQSVEQIIIKEGTPGLVQSVPGENKLRVSFEVGDNAGLMFGAANSKVNERYSLMAPSWNGNRGKIQYNGQTYYTSRNSGDTYLRFKMRRLNKYIKKQRVVKGRKI
;
A
#
# COMPACT_ATOMS: atom_id res chain seq x y z
N MET A 1 -35.06 36.58 49.60
CA MET A 1 -34.01 35.54 49.80
C MET A 1 -34.33 34.38 48.86
N ARG A 2 -33.56 34.19 47.78
CA ARG A 2 -32.49 33.17 47.65
C ARG A 2 -33.08 31.74 47.62
N THR A 3 -32.92 30.88 46.60
CA THR A 3 -31.95 30.82 45.50
C THR A 3 -32.49 29.87 44.41
N LEU A 4 -32.32 30.28 43.16
CA LEU A 4 -32.35 29.45 41.95
C LEU A 4 -31.26 28.37 42.06
N LYS A 5 -31.63 27.07 42.03
CA LYS A 5 -30.66 25.97 41.99
C LYS A 5 -30.59 25.40 40.57
N THR A 6 -29.41 25.60 40.01
CA THR A 6 -28.89 25.29 38.68
C THR A 6 -28.83 23.79 38.38
N HIS A 7 -29.14 23.47 37.12
CA HIS A 7 -29.03 22.16 36.47
C HIS A 7 -27.64 21.53 36.60
N VAL A 8 -27.58 20.21 36.84
CA VAL A 8 -26.46 19.35 36.41
C VAL A 8 -27.05 18.10 35.77
N ALA A 9 -27.48 18.24 34.52
CA ALA A 9 -27.61 17.10 33.62
C ALA A 9 -26.18 16.66 33.28
N LEU A 10 -25.69 15.63 33.96
CA LEU A 10 -24.39 15.01 33.69
C LEU A 10 -24.50 14.21 32.39
N LEU A 11 -24.48 14.92 31.26
CA LEU A 11 -24.33 14.36 29.94
C LEU A 11 -22.87 13.91 29.80
N VAL A 12 -22.57 12.68 30.21
CA VAL A 12 -21.30 12.02 29.91
C VAL A 12 -21.31 11.70 28.42
N ILE A 13 -21.05 12.72 27.59
CA ILE A 13 -20.57 12.53 26.23
C ILE A 13 -19.18 11.92 26.39
N SER A 14 -19.16 10.59 26.39
CA SER A 14 -17.94 9.82 26.14
C SER A 14 -17.52 10.13 24.71
N SER A 15 -16.77 11.22 24.56
CA SER A 15 -16.01 11.55 23.37
C SER A 15 -14.99 10.44 23.14
N CYS A 16 -15.41 9.39 22.45
CA CYS A 16 -14.52 8.45 21.81
C CYS A 16 -13.75 9.23 20.73
N LEU A 17 -12.67 9.90 21.14
CA LEU A 17 -11.66 10.40 20.23
C LEU A 17 -11.01 9.17 19.58
N LEU A 18 -11.63 8.69 18.51
CA LEU A 18 -11.04 7.73 17.58
C LEU A 18 -9.87 8.44 16.90
N SER A 19 -8.73 8.51 17.59
CA SER A 19 -7.46 8.95 17.02
C SER A 19 -7.00 7.87 16.04
N CYS A 20 -7.58 7.89 14.85
CA CYS A 20 -7.08 7.23 13.67
C CYS A 20 -5.76 7.90 13.30
N ALA A 21 -4.65 7.29 13.70
CA ALA A 21 -3.33 7.76 13.28
C ALA A 21 -3.28 7.85 11.75
N PRO A 22 -2.88 9.00 11.17
CA PRO A 22 -2.87 9.19 9.73
C PRO A 22 -1.91 8.20 9.07
N LYS A 23 -2.27 7.75 7.87
CA LYS A 23 -1.38 6.97 7.02
C LYS A 23 -0.52 7.95 6.23
N ILE A 24 0.80 7.85 6.35
CA ILE A 24 1.75 8.70 5.63
C ILE A 24 2.45 7.88 4.54
N PRO A 25 2.96 8.50 3.46
CA PRO A 25 3.77 7.82 2.47
C PRO A 25 4.95 7.11 3.14
N PHE A 26 5.24 5.89 2.71
CA PHE A 26 6.47 5.20 3.06
C PHE A 26 7.57 5.60 2.08
N THR A 27 8.69 6.09 2.61
CA THR A 27 9.81 6.63 1.83
C THR A 27 11.11 5.92 2.14
N GLN A 28 12.08 6.01 1.24
CA GLN A 28 13.43 5.51 1.47
C GLN A 28 14.08 6.17 2.70
N SER A 29 13.93 7.48 2.88
CA SER A 29 14.47 8.18 4.04
C SER A 29 13.85 7.70 5.37
N ILE A 30 12.55 7.36 5.42
CA ILE A 30 11.95 6.72 6.61
C ILE A 30 12.55 5.34 6.88
N ARG A 31 12.80 4.56 5.82
CA ARG A 31 13.48 3.24 5.95
C ARG A 31 14.88 3.41 6.54
N ASP A 32 15.64 4.36 6.02
CA ASP A 32 17.04 4.58 6.38
C ASP A 32 17.17 5.21 7.79
N GLU A 33 16.39 6.25 8.10
CA GLU A 33 16.37 6.95 9.39
C GLU A 33 16.10 6.00 10.56
N HIS A 34 15.19 5.04 10.35
CA HIS A 34 14.83 4.05 11.36
C HIS A 34 15.58 2.72 11.22
N ASN A 35 16.55 2.62 10.30
CA ASN A 35 17.34 1.42 10.03
C ASN A 35 16.46 0.15 9.90
N LEU A 36 15.38 0.26 9.12
CA LEU A 36 14.39 -0.83 8.99
C LEU A 36 14.99 -1.97 8.17
N LYS A 37 15.14 -3.12 8.82
CA LYS A 37 15.60 -4.35 8.19
C LYS A 37 14.43 -5.11 7.60
N ASP A 38 14.73 -6.13 6.80
CA ASP A 38 13.73 -6.97 6.14
C ASP A 38 12.68 -7.53 7.10
N ALA A 39 13.09 -7.96 8.30
CA ALA A 39 12.17 -8.46 9.31
C ALA A 39 11.19 -7.37 9.80
N ASP A 40 11.67 -6.13 9.93
CA ASP A 40 10.86 -5.00 10.36
C ASP A 40 9.85 -4.63 9.27
N LEU A 41 10.29 -4.58 8.02
CA LEU A 41 9.45 -4.31 6.86
C LEU A 41 8.34 -5.36 6.70
N LYS A 42 8.67 -6.64 6.91
CA LYS A 42 7.69 -7.75 6.91
C LYS A 42 6.70 -7.69 8.06
N ALA A 43 7.06 -7.08 9.19
CA ALA A 43 6.17 -6.89 10.33
C ALA A 43 5.22 -5.68 10.20
N LEU A 44 5.47 -4.78 9.24
CA LEU A 44 4.64 -3.61 9.01
C LEU A 44 3.45 -3.89 8.10
N GLN A 45 2.33 -3.23 8.39
CA GLN A 45 1.17 -3.18 7.50
C GLN A 45 1.28 -1.97 6.59
N PHE A 46 1.28 -2.20 5.27
CA PHE A 46 1.21 -1.16 4.25
C PHE A 46 -0.20 -1.02 3.69
N TYR A 47 -0.42 0.08 2.98
CA TYR A 47 -1.68 0.41 2.31
C TYR A 47 -1.38 1.12 0.99
N ASN A 48 -2.08 0.79 -0.09
CA ASN A 48 -1.98 1.54 -1.34
C ASN A 48 -2.59 2.94 -1.23
N SER A 49 -2.02 3.91 -1.93
CA SER A 49 -2.48 5.30 -1.96
C SER A 49 -3.63 5.59 -2.93
N HIS A 50 -3.80 4.77 -3.95
CA HIS A 50 -4.86 4.88 -4.96
C HIS A 50 -5.31 3.48 -5.39
N ASP A 51 -6.46 3.40 -6.09
CA ASP A 51 -6.93 2.18 -6.73
C ASP A 51 -5.87 1.61 -7.70
N ILE A 52 -5.52 0.34 -7.52
CA ILE A 52 -4.72 -0.42 -8.50
C ILE A 52 -5.71 -1.26 -9.30
N VAL A 53 -5.89 -0.89 -10.57
CA VAL A 53 -6.77 -1.60 -11.50
C VAL A 53 -5.91 -2.32 -12.51
N LEU A 54 -6.05 -3.64 -12.55
CA LEU A 54 -5.33 -4.54 -13.45
C LEU A 54 -6.34 -5.13 -14.44
N ASN A 55 -6.06 -5.00 -15.74
CA ASN A 55 -6.93 -5.48 -16.80
C ASN A 55 -6.22 -6.53 -17.64
N ARG A 56 -6.94 -7.58 -18.04
CA ARG A 56 -6.48 -8.62 -18.95
C ARG A 56 -7.58 -8.89 -19.99
N ALA A 57 -7.18 -9.03 -21.25
CA ALA A 57 -8.01 -9.52 -22.35
C ALA A 57 -7.66 -11.00 -22.61
N GLU A 58 -8.61 -11.82 -23.06
CA GLU A 58 -8.29 -13.16 -23.57
C GLU A 58 -7.55 -13.03 -24.89
N LYS A 59 -6.65 -13.98 -25.16
CA LYS A 59 -6.12 -14.19 -26.51
C LYS A 59 -7.26 -14.80 -27.34
N SER A 60 -8.16 -14.00 -27.88
CA SER A 60 -8.84 -14.41 -29.11
C SER A 60 -7.82 -14.35 -30.24
N ASP A 61 -7.79 -15.38 -31.08
CA ASP A 61 -6.90 -15.65 -32.22
C ASP A 61 -6.70 -14.49 -33.22
N ALA A 62 -6.11 -13.39 -32.77
CA ALA A 62 -5.71 -12.25 -33.59
C ALA A 62 -4.32 -11.83 -33.10
N GLU A 63 -3.34 -12.51 -33.68
CA GLU A 63 -2.00 -12.02 -34.00
C GLU A 63 -1.28 -11.17 -32.95
N GLN A 64 -0.14 -11.72 -32.55
CA GLN A 64 1.05 -10.94 -32.23
C GLN A 64 1.46 -10.07 -33.44
N GLU A 65 0.67 -9.07 -33.81
CA GLU A 65 1.15 -7.99 -34.64
C GLU A 65 1.73 -6.91 -33.73
N THR A 66 3.04 -6.99 -33.59
CA THR A 66 3.88 -5.89 -33.15
C THR A 66 3.88 -4.85 -34.27
N VAL A 67 2.77 -4.12 -34.43
CA VAL A 67 2.70 -2.94 -35.30
C VAL A 67 2.69 -1.72 -34.39
N GLU A 68 3.86 -1.09 -34.30
CA GLU A 68 4.05 0.32 -33.93
C GLU A 68 3.29 0.83 -32.69
N GLY A 69 3.64 0.27 -31.53
CA GLY A 69 3.68 1.05 -30.29
C GLY A 69 2.34 1.41 -29.61
N THR A 70 1.18 1.10 -30.17
CA THR A 70 -0.10 1.44 -29.54
C THR A 70 -0.95 0.19 -29.29
N LEU A 71 -0.80 -0.38 -28.09
CA LEU A 71 -1.72 -1.40 -27.58
C LEU A 71 -3.09 -0.73 -27.30
N THR A 72 -3.91 -0.64 -28.35
CA THR A 72 -5.29 -0.17 -28.25
C THR A 72 -6.12 -1.32 -27.68
N ILE A 73 -6.06 -1.49 -26.35
CA ILE A 73 -7.09 -2.28 -25.65
C ILE A 73 -8.40 -1.54 -25.90
N LYS A 74 -9.16 -1.98 -26.91
CA LYS A 74 -10.53 -1.50 -27.14
C LYS A 74 -11.28 -1.76 -25.84
N THR A 75 -11.75 -0.69 -25.23
CA THR A 75 -12.39 -0.58 -23.90
C THR A 75 -13.64 -1.47 -23.69
N GLY A 76 -13.97 -2.37 -24.63
CA GLY A 76 -15.15 -3.23 -24.59
C GLY A 76 -14.90 -4.72 -24.35
N GLN A 77 -13.65 -5.21 -24.30
CA GLN A 77 -13.35 -6.65 -24.14
C GLN A 77 -12.26 -6.91 -23.09
N SER A 78 -12.35 -6.28 -21.91
CA SER A 78 -11.60 -6.79 -20.74
C SER A 78 -12.37 -7.98 -20.20
N VAL A 79 -11.81 -9.17 -20.33
CA VAL A 79 -12.42 -10.42 -19.82
C VAL A 79 -12.25 -10.54 -18.32
N GLU A 80 -11.19 -9.91 -17.78
CA GLU A 80 -10.85 -10.00 -16.37
C GLU A 80 -10.31 -8.66 -15.88
N GLN A 81 -10.84 -8.21 -14.74
CA GLN A 81 -10.41 -6.98 -14.08
C GLN A 81 -10.25 -7.23 -12.58
N ILE A 82 -9.07 -6.92 -12.06
CA ILE A 82 -8.77 -6.98 -10.63
C ILE A 82 -8.68 -5.55 -10.13
N ILE A 83 -9.39 -5.24 -9.04
CA ILE A 83 -9.39 -3.92 -8.41
C ILE A 83 -8.92 -4.04 -6.97
N ILE A 84 -7.74 -3.50 -6.68
CA ILE A 84 -7.24 -3.32 -5.32
C ILE A 84 -7.58 -1.88 -4.91
N LYS A 85 -8.64 -1.72 -4.13
CA LYS A 85 -9.16 -0.41 -3.72
C LYS A 85 -8.15 0.38 -2.91
N GLU A 86 -8.18 1.70 -3.01
CA GLU A 86 -7.36 2.58 -2.16
C GLU A 86 -7.46 2.17 -0.69
N GLY A 87 -6.32 2.10 -0.02
CA GLY A 87 -6.28 1.81 1.41
C GLY A 87 -6.49 0.33 1.74
N THR A 88 -6.41 -0.56 0.75
CA THR A 88 -6.36 -2.00 0.98
C THR A 88 -5.08 -2.35 1.76
N PRO A 89 -5.18 -3.09 2.87
CA PRO A 89 -4.03 -3.50 3.65
C PRO A 89 -3.18 -4.52 2.87
N GLY A 90 -1.87 -4.29 2.78
CA GLY A 90 -0.92 -5.21 2.17
C GLY A 90 0.27 -5.55 3.08
N LEU A 91 0.81 -6.76 2.90
CA LEU A 91 1.95 -7.29 3.64
C LEU A 91 3.14 -7.52 2.69
N VAL A 92 4.35 -7.29 3.19
CA VAL A 92 5.58 -7.55 2.42
C VAL A 92 5.83 -9.06 2.37
N GLN A 93 5.82 -9.63 1.16
CA GLN A 93 6.20 -11.03 0.92
C GLN A 93 7.72 -11.17 0.81
N SER A 94 8.38 -10.24 0.12
CA SER A 94 9.84 -10.26 -0.05
C SER A 94 10.42 -8.85 -0.20
N VAL A 95 11.71 -8.73 0.09
CA VAL A 95 12.51 -7.51 -0.03
C VAL A 95 13.62 -7.77 -1.05
N PRO A 96 13.33 -7.70 -2.36
CA PRO A 96 14.29 -8.09 -3.40
C PRO A 96 15.43 -7.09 -3.61
N GLY A 97 15.48 -6.00 -2.84
CA GLY A 97 16.57 -5.02 -2.86
C GLY A 97 16.39 -3.91 -1.83
N GLU A 98 17.40 -3.05 -1.71
CA GLU A 98 17.46 -1.97 -0.70
C GLU A 98 16.36 -0.91 -0.84
N ASN A 99 15.80 -0.77 -2.04
CA ASN A 99 14.76 0.20 -2.37
C ASN A 99 13.52 -0.45 -3.00
N LYS A 100 13.33 -1.77 -2.81
CA LYS A 100 12.24 -2.53 -3.43
C LYS A 100 11.53 -3.44 -2.44
N LEU A 101 10.21 -3.49 -2.53
CA LEU A 101 9.34 -4.38 -1.77
C LEU A 101 8.40 -5.11 -2.72
N ARG A 102 8.18 -6.40 -2.48
CA ARG A 102 7.03 -7.13 -3.04
C ARG A 102 5.93 -7.16 -1.99
N VAL A 103 4.79 -6.55 -2.28
CA VAL A 103 3.66 -6.40 -1.36
C VAL A 103 2.45 -7.12 -1.94
N SER A 104 1.86 -8.03 -1.17
CA SER A 104 0.57 -8.64 -1.50
C SER A 104 -0.56 -7.96 -0.76
N PHE A 105 -1.68 -7.76 -1.45
CA PHE A 105 -2.93 -7.18 -0.93
C PHE A 105 -4.05 -8.22 -0.79
N GLU A 106 -3.79 -9.47 -1.19
CA GLU A 106 -4.70 -10.60 -1.07
C GLU A 106 -3.95 -11.88 -0.70
N VAL A 107 -4.68 -12.95 -0.42
CA VAL A 107 -4.08 -14.27 -0.13
C VAL A 107 -3.61 -14.90 -1.44
N GLY A 108 -2.36 -15.37 -1.46
CA GLY A 108 -1.77 -16.05 -2.61
C GLY A 108 -0.29 -15.73 -2.77
N ASP A 109 0.52 -16.76 -3.02
CA ASP A 109 1.99 -16.61 -3.11
C ASP A 109 2.44 -15.83 -4.35
N ASN A 110 1.59 -15.79 -5.40
CA ASN A 110 1.87 -15.12 -6.67
C ASN A 110 1.14 -13.76 -6.83
N ALA A 111 0.47 -13.27 -5.78
CA ALA A 111 -0.33 -12.03 -5.80
C ALA A 111 0.47 -10.76 -5.39
N GLY A 112 1.80 -10.85 -5.35
CA GLY A 112 2.66 -9.75 -4.90
C GLY A 112 2.98 -8.73 -5.99
N LEU A 113 2.65 -7.46 -5.77
CA LEU A 113 3.03 -6.33 -6.61
C LEU A 113 4.36 -5.72 -6.18
N MET A 114 5.14 -5.26 -7.15
CA MET A 114 6.42 -4.62 -6.90
C MET A 114 6.25 -3.13 -6.62
N PHE A 115 6.86 -2.65 -5.53
CA PHE A 115 6.96 -1.24 -5.20
C PHE A 115 8.42 -0.88 -4.97
N GLY A 116 8.82 0.33 -5.37
CA GLY A 116 10.17 0.79 -5.09
C GLY A 116 10.37 2.29 -5.24
N ALA A 117 11.44 2.78 -4.63
CA ALA A 117 11.89 4.16 -4.76
C ALA A 117 12.91 4.25 -5.89
N ALA A 118 12.63 5.06 -6.92
CA ALA A 118 13.50 5.15 -8.11
C ALA A 118 14.89 5.69 -7.75
N ASN A 119 14.92 6.80 -7.01
CA ASN A 119 16.09 7.33 -6.30
C ASN A 119 15.63 8.46 -5.35
N SER A 120 16.47 8.80 -4.37
CA SER A 120 16.10 9.79 -3.33
C SER A 120 15.99 11.23 -3.79
N LYS A 121 16.53 11.56 -4.98
CA LYS A 121 16.48 12.93 -5.54
C LYS A 121 15.23 13.19 -6.39
N VAL A 122 14.58 12.14 -6.87
CA VAL A 122 13.45 12.21 -7.82
C VAL A 122 12.15 11.76 -7.15
N ASN A 123 12.16 10.62 -6.47
CA ASN A 123 10.99 10.11 -5.76
C ASN A 123 11.43 9.09 -4.71
N GLU A 124 11.33 9.51 -3.44
CA GLU A 124 11.64 8.65 -2.30
C GLU A 124 10.51 7.68 -1.95
N ARG A 125 9.29 7.88 -2.48
CA ARG A 125 8.15 7.02 -2.17
C ARG A 125 8.31 5.67 -2.84
N TYR A 126 7.87 4.63 -2.13
CA TYR A 126 7.76 3.29 -2.69
C TYR A 126 6.54 3.23 -3.62
N SER A 127 6.75 3.58 -4.88
CA SER A 127 5.74 3.64 -5.95
C SER A 127 5.60 2.31 -6.70
N LEU A 128 4.42 2.04 -7.26
CA LEU A 128 4.14 0.84 -8.04
C LEU A 128 5.11 0.74 -9.22
N MET A 129 5.72 -0.45 -9.38
CA MET A 129 6.65 -0.75 -10.45
C MET A 129 6.05 -1.73 -11.45
N ALA A 130 6.46 -1.58 -12.70
CA ALA A 130 6.20 -2.54 -13.76
C ALA A 130 7.51 -2.80 -14.53
N PRO A 131 7.76 -4.03 -15.00
CA PRO A 131 8.86 -4.34 -15.92
C PRO A 131 8.92 -3.45 -17.16
N SER A 132 7.77 -3.05 -17.70
CA SER A 132 7.69 -2.09 -18.79
C SER A 132 6.43 -1.23 -18.70
N TRP A 133 6.54 -0.02 -19.24
CA TRP A 133 5.46 0.94 -19.36
C TRP A 133 5.25 1.27 -20.83
N ASN A 134 3.99 1.26 -21.29
CA ASN A 134 3.58 1.87 -22.55
C ASN A 134 2.67 3.05 -22.21
N GLY A 135 3.17 4.27 -22.40
CA GLY A 135 2.57 5.47 -21.82
C GLY A 135 2.46 5.34 -20.30
N ASN A 136 1.24 5.47 -19.76
CA ASN A 136 0.95 5.34 -18.33
C ASN A 136 0.36 3.96 -17.96
N ARG A 137 0.51 2.95 -18.82
CA ARG A 137 0.06 1.57 -18.55
C ARG A 137 1.26 0.66 -18.33
N GLY A 138 1.36 0.08 -17.14
CA GLY A 138 2.41 -0.85 -16.76
C GLY A 138 2.01 -2.29 -17.07
N LYS A 139 2.91 -3.08 -17.65
CA LYS A 139 2.74 -4.52 -17.82
C LYS A 139 3.20 -5.24 -16.55
N ILE A 140 2.32 -5.96 -15.86
CA ILE A 140 2.58 -6.58 -14.55
C ILE A 140 2.25 -8.08 -14.60
N GLN A 141 3.04 -8.90 -13.89
CA GLN A 141 2.67 -10.28 -13.58
C GLN A 141 1.93 -10.33 -12.24
N TYR A 142 0.77 -10.97 -12.23
CA TYR A 142 -0.08 -11.12 -11.05
C TYR A 142 -0.76 -12.49 -11.09
N ASN A 143 -0.65 -13.29 -10.03
CA ASN A 143 -1.17 -14.66 -9.94
C ASN A 143 -0.75 -15.62 -11.07
N GLY A 144 0.34 -15.30 -11.79
CA GLY A 144 0.86 -16.10 -12.91
C GLY A 144 0.37 -15.65 -14.28
N GLN A 145 -0.47 -14.61 -14.36
CA GLN A 145 -0.97 -14.04 -15.59
C GLN A 145 -0.45 -12.61 -15.77
N THR A 146 -0.39 -12.19 -17.03
CA THR A 146 0.01 -10.83 -17.40
C THR A 146 -1.21 -9.92 -17.45
N TYR A 147 -1.15 -8.82 -16.70
CA TYR A 147 -2.13 -7.75 -16.69
C TYR A 147 -1.50 -6.41 -17.09
N TYR A 148 -2.36 -5.47 -17.44
CA TYR A 148 -1.99 -4.08 -17.71
C TYR A 148 -2.69 -3.14 -16.73
N THR A 149 -1.94 -2.22 -16.14
CA THR A 149 -2.52 -1.23 -15.23
C THR A 149 -3.40 -0.24 -15.98
N SER A 150 -4.44 0.25 -15.32
CA SER A 150 -5.11 1.49 -15.74
C SER A 150 -4.17 2.70 -15.61
N ARG A 151 -4.47 3.78 -16.35
CA ARG A 151 -3.62 4.99 -16.45
C ARG A 151 -3.26 5.60 -15.09
N ASN A 152 -4.21 5.62 -14.16
CA ASN A 152 -4.05 6.27 -12.85
C ASN A 152 -3.38 5.36 -11.81
N SER A 153 -3.31 4.06 -12.08
CA SER A 153 -2.74 3.10 -11.11
C SER A 153 -1.22 3.22 -10.99
N GLY A 154 -0.54 3.79 -11.99
CA GLY A 154 0.90 4.02 -11.96
C GLY A 154 1.37 5.03 -10.91
N ASP A 155 0.49 5.93 -10.47
CA ASP A 155 0.79 6.92 -9.42
C ASP A 155 0.63 6.35 -8.00
N THR A 156 0.31 5.06 -7.89
CA THR A 156 0.13 4.40 -6.60
C THR A 156 1.45 4.26 -5.86
N TYR A 157 1.43 4.51 -4.55
CA TYR A 157 2.55 4.34 -3.65
C TYR A 157 2.09 3.75 -2.32
N LEU A 158 3.03 3.20 -1.55
CA LEU A 158 2.75 2.63 -0.24
C LEU A 158 2.61 3.71 0.84
N ARG A 159 1.63 3.53 1.72
CA ARG A 159 1.42 4.28 2.95
C ARG A 159 1.50 3.36 4.16
N PHE A 160 1.87 3.89 5.31
CA PHE A 160 1.88 3.16 6.58
C PHE A 160 1.49 4.06 7.76
N LYS A 161 1.27 3.47 8.93
CA LYS A 161 0.97 4.21 10.17
C LYS A 161 2.24 4.40 10.99
N MET A 162 2.76 5.63 11.08
CA MET A 162 3.97 5.95 11.86
C MET A 162 3.87 5.52 13.34
N ARG A 163 2.69 5.65 13.95
CA ARG A 163 2.43 5.17 15.32
C ARG A 163 2.71 3.67 15.50
N ARG A 164 2.44 2.84 14.47
CA ARG A 164 2.72 1.40 14.52
C ARG A 164 4.23 1.13 14.47
N LEU A 165 4.97 1.87 13.64
CA LEU A 165 6.42 1.77 13.61
C LEU A 165 7.04 2.18 14.95
N ASN A 166 6.63 3.31 15.53
CA ASN A 166 7.11 3.74 16.84
C ASN A 166 6.84 2.70 17.93
N LYS A 167 5.66 2.06 17.92
CA LYS A 167 5.34 0.98 18.86
C LYS A 167 6.24 -0.25 18.64
N TYR A 168 6.51 -0.58 17.39
CA TYR A 168 7.38 -1.68 17.02
C TYR A 168 8.84 -1.45 17.44
N ILE A 169 9.42 -0.30 17.09
CA ILE A 169 10.80 0.07 17.46
C ILE A 169 10.97 0.11 18.98
N LYS A 170 10.00 0.69 19.71
CA LYS A 170 10.16 0.93 21.14
C LYS A 170 10.24 -0.32 22.01
N LYS A 171 9.88 -1.53 21.52
CA LYS A 171 9.86 -2.83 22.27
C LYS A 171 9.94 -2.67 23.81
N GLN A 172 8.97 -1.96 24.40
CA GLN A 172 9.01 -1.65 25.83
C GLN A 172 8.48 -2.84 26.60
N ARG A 173 9.30 -3.40 27.49
CA ARG A 173 8.88 -4.37 28.49
C ARG A 173 8.63 -3.64 29.81
N VAL A 174 7.37 -3.42 30.16
CA VAL A 174 7.01 -2.96 31.51
C VAL A 174 7.09 -4.16 32.45
N VAL A 175 8.08 -4.18 33.34
CA VAL A 175 8.25 -5.22 34.36
C VAL A 175 7.49 -4.83 35.63
N LYS A 176 6.74 -5.77 36.20
CA LYS A 176 5.91 -5.52 37.40
C LYS A 176 6.67 -5.63 38.73
N GLY A 177 7.99 -5.85 38.68
CA GLY A 177 8.80 -6.24 39.83
C GLY A 177 8.51 -7.69 40.29
N ARG A 178 9.44 -8.30 41.00
CA ARG A 178 9.25 -9.60 41.67
C ARG A 178 9.04 -9.33 43.15
N LYS A 179 7.92 -9.80 43.71
CA LYS A 179 7.67 -9.73 45.16
C LYS A 179 8.25 -10.96 45.85
N ILE A 180 8.67 -10.78 47.10
CA ILE A 180 9.00 -11.86 48.03
C ILE A 180 7.68 -12.49 48.49
#